data_AF-A0A7C7QTG0-F1
#
_entry.id   AF-A0A7C7QTG0-F1
#
_cell.length_a   1.000
_cell.length_b   1.000
_cell.length_c   1.000
_cell.angle_alpha   90.00
_cell.angle_beta   90.00
_cell.angle_gamma   90.00
#
_symmetry.space_group_name_H-M   'P 1'
#
loop_
_entity.id
_entity.type
_entity.pdbx_description
1 polymer ?
#
loop_
_entity_poly.entity_id
_entity_poly.type
_entity_poly.pdbx_seq_one_letter_code
_entity_poly.pdbx_strand_id
1 'polypeptide(L)'
;MKKDNYVLEKLMYIYIQTGQTNKIDKFINYIKQNQNLVKNIAVKLIKTGYLEFANDFIKNNILNIADKNLLMGTVYETKGDINKALTFYKKAFVFNKKPIYVYAYGRVLEIKGNYKEALKIYKMAKKNNDEFYKLIQERIKFLEGL
;
A
#
# COMPACT_ATOMS: atom_id res chain seq x y z
N MET A 1 -23.88 -4.55 -7.75
CA MET A 1 -22.58 -3.88 -7.52
C MET A 1 -21.62 -4.62 -6.58
N LYS A 2 -21.92 -4.86 -5.27
CA LYS A 2 -20.94 -5.55 -4.38
C LYS A 2 -20.65 -7.02 -4.78
N LYS A 3 -21.67 -7.78 -5.19
CA LYS A 3 -21.50 -9.17 -5.67
C LYS A 3 -20.65 -9.25 -6.95
N ASP A 4 -20.84 -8.31 -7.86
CA ASP A 4 -20.13 -8.26 -9.15
C ASP A 4 -18.63 -8.03 -8.95
N ASN A 5 -18.26 -7.15 -8.00
CA ASN A 5 -16.86 -6.88 -7.66
C ASN A 5 -16.16 -8.11 -7.04
N TYR A 6 -16.85 -8.88 -6.21
CA TYR A 6 -16.29 -10.09 -5.58
C TYR A 6 -16.02 -11.19 -6.60
N VAL A 7 -16.96 -11.42 -7.52
CA VAL A 7 -16.78 -12.38 -8.62
C VAL A 7 -15.64 -11.95 -9.52
N LEU A 8 -15.55 -10.65 -9.83
CA LEU A 8 -14.50 -10.11 -10.69
C LEU A 8 -13.11 -10.24 -10.04
N GLU A 9 -12.98 -9.95 -8.75
CA GLU A 9 -11.73 -10.13 -8.00
C GLU A 9 -11.24 -11.59 -8.07
N LYS A 10 -12.15 -12.56 -7.87
CA LYS A 10 -11.84 -13.98 -7.99
C LYS A 10 -11.43 -14.38 -9.40
N LEU A 11 -12.16 -13.93 -10.41
CA LEU A 11 -11.86 -14.24 -11.82
C LEU A 11 -10.50 -13.70 -12.23
N MET A 12 -10.19 -12.45 -11.89
CA MET A 12 -8.87 -11.88 -12.13
C MET A 12 -7.78 -12.71 -11.46
N TYR A 13 -7.97 -13.09 -10.20
CA TYR A 13 -7.00 -13.90 -9.49
C TYR A 13 -6.76 -15.24 -10.19
N ILE A 14 -7.81 -15.93 -10.65
CA ILE A 14 -7.70 -17.17 -11.43
C ILE A 14 -6.92 -16.93 -12.73
N TYR A 15 -7.20 -15.84 -13.44
CA TYR A 15 -6.47 -15.52 -14.66
C TYR A 15 -4.98 -15.26 -14.39
N ILE A 16 -4.64 -14.61 -13.28
CA ILE A 16 -3.25 -14.41 -12.85
C ILE A 16 -2.59 -15.76 -12.52
N GLN A 17 -3.24 -16.64 -11.74
CA GLN A 17 -2.69 -17.97 -11.40
C GLN A 17 -2.41 -18.82 -12.64
N THR A 18 -3.30 -18.73 -13.62
CA THR A 18 -3.26 -19.56 -14.83
C THR A 18 -2.45 -18.92 -15.97
N GLY A 19 -1.79 -17.78 -15.72
CA GLY A 19 -1.00 -17.06 -16.73
C GLY A 19 -1.82 -16.37 -17.82
N GLN A 20 -3.15 -16.36 -17.70
CA GLN A 20 -4.09 -15.79 -18.67
C GLN A 20 -4.28 -14.27 -18.45
N THR A 21 -3.18 -13.55 -18.26
CA THR A 21 -3.21 -12.12 -17.92
C THR A 21 -3.86 -11.26 -18.99
N ASN A 22 -3.79 -11.68 -20.26
CA ASN A 22 -4.50 -11.07 -21.39
C ASN A 22 -6.04 -11.03 -21.21
N LYS A 23 -6.62 -11.95 -20.45
CA LYS A 23 -8.07 -11.94 -20.17
C LYS A 23 -8.46 -10.80 -19.22
N ILE A 24 -7.51 -10.27 -18.47
CA ILE A 24 -7.73 -9.18 -17.51
C ILE A 24 -8.02 -7.87 -18.25
N ASP A 25 -7.41 -7.65 -19.42
CA ASP A 25 -7.57 -6.44 -20.22
C ASP A 25 -9.03 -6.11 -20.55
N LYS A 26 -9.85 -7.15 -20.74
CA LYS A 26 -11.30 -7.03 -20.97
C LYS A 26 -12.04 -6.32 -19.82
N PHE A 27 -11.50 -6.42 -18.61
CA PHE A 27 -12.11 -5.88 -17.39
C PHE A 27 -11.44 -4.60 -16.90
N ILE A 28 -10.27 -4.25 -17.45
CA ILE A 28 -9.47 -3.11 -16.97
C ILE A 28 -10.26 -1.80 -16.96
N ASN A 29 -11.03 -1.52 -18.02
CA ASN A 29 -11.82 -0.29 -18.08
C ASN A 29 -12.91 -0.25 -16.99
N TYR A 30 -13.55 -1.38 -16.70
CA TYR A 30 -14.53 -1.49 -15.63
C TYR A 30 -13.88 -1.30 -14.25
N ILE A 31 -12.74 -1.96 -14.02
CA ILE A 31 -12.06 -1.95 -12.72
C ILE A 31 -11.47 -0.56 -12.42
N LYS A 32 -10.87 0.11 -13.42
CA LYS A 32 -10.26 1.44 -13.26
C LYS A 32 -11.23 2.50 -12.75
N GLN A 33 -12.53 2.40 -13.07
CA GLN A 33 -13.57 3.30 -12.55
C GLN A 33 -13.80 3.12 -11.05
N ASN A 34 -13.45 1.96 -10.49
CA ASN A 34 -13.57 1.63 -9.08
C ASN A 34 -12.20 1.49 -8.42
N GLN A 35 -11.63 2.61 -7.97
CA GLN A 35 -10.31 2.64 -7.35
C GLN A 35 -10.22 1.80 -6.06
N ASN A 36 -11.32 1.56 -5.35
CA ASN A 36 -11.31 0.65 -4.20
C ASN A 36 -11.10 -0.80 -4.65
N LEU A 37 -11.75 -1.23 -5.72
CA LEU A 37 -11.54 -2.55 -6.31
C LEU A 37 -10.11 -2.71 -6.82
N VAL A 38 -9.58 -1.72 -7.57
CA VAL A 38 -8.18 -1.72 -8.04
C VAL A 38 -7.22 -1.92 -6.86
N LYS A 39 -7.41 -1.19 -5.77
CA LYS A 39 -6.55 -1.30 -4.58
C LYS A 39 -6.66 -2.66 -3.91
N ASN A 40 -7.86 -3.22 -3.77
CA ASN A 40 -8.05 -4.54 -3.19
C ASN A 40 -7.33 -5.63 -4.00
N ILE A 41 -7.43 -5.57 -5.34
CA ILE A 41 -6.72 -6.49 -6.23
C ILE A 41 -5.20 -6.33 -6.07
N ALA A 42 -4.69 -5.09 -6.05
CA ALA A 42 -3.27 -4.83 -5.83
C ALA A 42 -2.78 -5.41 -4.50
N VAL A 43 -3.52 -5.21 -3.40
CA VAL A 43 -3.19 -5.79 -2.09
C VAL A 43 -3.23 -7.31 -2.12
N LYS A 44 -4.21 -7.92 -2.80
CA LYS A 44 -4.30 -9.38 -2.93
C LYS A 44 -3.12 -9.95 -3.71
N LEU A 45 -2.74 -9.32 -4.82
CA LEU A 45 -1.57 -9.65 -5.63
C LEU A 45 -0.28 -9.62 -4.80
N ILE A 46 -0.09 -8.57 -4.00
CA ILE A 46 1.06 -8.45 -3.09
C ILE A 46 1.08 -9.60 -2.10
N LYS A 47 -0.04 -9.84 -1.39
CA LYS A 47 -0.15 -10.88 -0.35
C LYS A 47 0.04 -12.30 -0.89
N THR A 48 -0.18 -12.51 -2.18
CA THR A 48 -0.07 -13.82 -2.84
C THR A 48 1.23 -14.01 -3.58
N GLY A 49 2.15 -13.04 -3.52
CA GLY A 49 3.50 -13.15 -4.08
C GLY A 49 3.63 -12.82 -5.57
N TYR A 50 2.55 -12.35 -6.22
CA TYR A 50 2.57 -11.92 -7.63
C TYR A 50 3.17 -10.53 -7.79
N LEU A 51 4.38 -10.33 -7.29
CA LEU A 51 4.97 -9.01 -7.04
C LEU A 51 5.31 -8.24 -8.32
N GLU A 52 5.76 -8.92 -9.38
CA GLU A 52 6.00 -8.26 -10.68
C GLU A 52 4.69 -7.79 -11.32
N PHE A 53 3.69 -8.66 -11.35
CA PHE A 53 2.37 -8.29 -11.86
C PHE A 53 1.73 -7.18 -11.01
N ALA A 54 1.87 -7.25 -9.68
CA ALA A 54 1.40 -6.19 -8.77
C ALA A 54 2.04 -4.84 -9.11
N ASN A 55 3.36 -4.81 -9.34
CA ASN A 55 4.10 -3.62 -9.68
C ASN A 55 3.54 -2.92 -10.93
N ASP A 56 3.39 -3.67 -12.03
CA ASP A 56 2.83 -3.15 -13.28
C ASP A 56 1.35 -2.76 -13.13
N PHE A 57 0.58 -3.59 -12.43
CA PHE A 57 -0.82 -3.32 -12.17
C PHE A 57 -1.01 -2.02 -11.38
N ILE A 58 -0.24 -1.80 -10.31
CA ILE A 58 -0.27 -0.58 -9.51
C ILE A 58 0.11 0.64 -10.35
N LYS A 59 1.19 0.53 -11.14
CA LYS A 59 1.68 1.61 -12.00
C LYS A 59 0.61 2.10 -12.98
N ASN A 60 -0.12 1.17 -13.59
CA ASN A 60 -1.03 1.44 -14.70
C ASN A 60 -2.48 1.72 -14.28
N ASN A 61 -2.91 1.31 -13.08
CA ASN A 61 -4.33 1.32 -12.71
C ASN A 61 -4.68 2.18 -11.50
N ILE A 62 -3.71 2.48 -10.62
CA ILE A 62 -3.95 3.30 -9.44
C ILE A 62 -3.72 4.78 -9.79
N LEU A 63 -4.74 5.60 -9.59
CA LEU A 63 -4.69 7.02 -9.96
C LEU A 63 -4.13 7.88 -8.82
N ASN A 64 -4.52 7.59 -7.57
CA ASN A 64 -4.04 8.37 -6.44
C ASN A 64 -2.54 8.13 -6.21
N ILE A 65 -1.75 9.19 -6.29
CA ILE A 65 -0.28 9.11 -6.22
C ILE A 65 0.19 8.62 -4.85
N ALA A 66 -0.47 9.00 -3.76
CA ALA A 66 -0.10 8.55 -2.41
C ALA A 66 -0.41 7.05 -2.23
N ASP A 67 -1.61 6.60 -2.62
CA ASP A 67 -1.97 5.16 -2.62
C ASP A 67 -1.03 4.34 -3.51
N LYS A 68 -0.70 4.85 -4.70
CA LYS A 68 0.26 4.21 -5.63
C LYS A 68 1.61 4.01 -4.95
N ASN A 69 2.19 5.08 -4.39
CA ASN A 69 3.48 4.99 -3.71
C ASN A 69 3.42 4.10 -2.46
N LEU A 70 2.32 4.12 -1.71
CA LEU A 70 2.13 3.22 -0.57
C LEU A 70 2.19 1.76 -1.02
N LEU A 71 1.43 1.39 -2.04
CA LEU A 71 1.37 0.00 -2.52
C LEU A 71 2.68 -0.44 -3.17
N MET A 72 3.35 0.44 -3.91
CA MET A 72 4.71 0.20 -4.41
C MET A 72 5.70 -0.06 -3.28
N GLY A 73 5.62 0.72 -2.20
CA GLY A 73 6.43 0.49 -0.99
C GLY A 73 6.19 -0.90 -0.42
N THR A 74 4.94 -1.34 -0.34
CA THR A 74 4.58 -2.67 0.15
C THR A 74 5.06 -3.79 -0.77
N VAL A 75 5.06 -3.59 -2.10
CA VAL A 75 5.68 -4.54 -3.05
C VAL A 75 7.15 -4.74 -2.71
N TYR A 76 7.92 -3.65 -2.59
CA TYR A 76 9.36 -3.75 -2.31
C TYR A 76 9.67 -4.27 -0.91
N GLU A 77 8.85 -3.92 0.09
CA GLU A 77 8.96 -4.49 1.42
C GLU A 77 8.74 -6.01 1.39
N THR A 78 7.73 -6.48 0.65
CA THR A 78 7.46 -7.92 0.50
C THR A 78 8.58 -8.65 -0.24
N LYS A 79 9.32 -7.95 -1.12
CA LYS A 79 10.56 -8.47 -1.75
C LYS A 79 11.77 -8.47 -0.81
N GLY A 80 11.67 -7.88 0.38
CA GLY A 80 12.79 -7.65 1.28
C GLY A 80 13.68 -6.44 0.93
N ASP A 81 13.34 -5.67 -0.11
CA ASP A 81 14.05 -4.45 -0.49
C ASP A 81 13.57 -3.26 0.35
N ILE A 82 14.00 -3.25 1.62
CA ILE A 82 13.61 -2.23 2.61
C ILE A 82 14.06 -0.82 2.18
N ASN A 83 15.14 -0.69 1.42
CA ASN A 83 15.63 0.61 0.93
C ASN A 83 14.70 1.21 -0.13
N LYS A 84 14.23 0.41 -1.09
CA LYS A 84 13.21 0.88 -2.04
C LYS A 84 11.87 1.11 -1.36
N ALA A 85 11.47 0.23 -0.44
CA ALA A 85 10.25 0.41 0.35
C ALA A 85 10.25 1.78 1.06
N LEU A 86 11.36 2.13 1.72
CA LEU A 86 11.57 3.44 2.36
C LEU A 86 11.37 4.61 1.40
N THR A 87 11.94 4.51 0.19
CA THR A 87 11.81 5.57 -0.83
C THR A 87 10.36 5.77 -1.26
N PHE A 88 9.62 4.68 -1.48
CA PHE A 88 8.22 4.76 -1.88
C PHE A 88 7.31 5.22 -0.73
N TYR A 89 7.53 4.74 0.50
CA TYR A 89 6.76 5.22 1.66
C TYR A 89 7.01 6.70 1.95
N LYS A 90 8.26 7.18 1.82
CA LYS A 90 8.56 8.61 1.90
C LYS A 90 7.80 9.41 0.84
N LYS A 91 7.75 8.93 -0.42
CA LYS A 91 6.96 9.57 -1.48
C LYS A 91 5.48 9.64 -1.10
N ALA A 92 4.88 8.53 -0.64
CA ALA A 92 3.47 8.49 -0.22
C ALA A 92 3.18 9.53 0.88
N PHE A 93 4.03 9.59 1.90
CA PHE A 93 3.96 10.55 3.00
C PHE A 93 4.06 12.02 2.52
N VAL A 94 4.96 12.32 1.58
CA VAL A 94 5.12 13.69 1.04
C VAL A 94 3.85 14.16 0.34
N PHE A 95 3.18 13.29 -0.43
CA PHE A 95 1.91 13.62 -1.08
C PHE A 95 0.75 13.76 -0.10
N ASN A 96 0.71 12.94 0.95
CA ASN A 96 -0.38 12.97 1.90
C ASN A 96 0.06 12.50 3.30
N LYS A 97 -0.24 13.30 4.32
CA LYS A 97 0.08 13.02 5.73
C LYS A 97 -1.08 12.36 6.50
N LYS A 98 -1.95 11.62 5.80
CA LYS A 98 -2.94 10.74 6.47
C LYS A 98 -2.21 9.67 7.30
N PRO A 99 -2.81 9.21 8.41
CA PRO A 99 -2.17 8.27 9.33
C PRO A 99 -1.58 7.02 8.68
N ILE A 100 -2.25 6.40 7.71
CA ILE A 100 -1.71 5.24 6.99
C ILE A 100 -0.32 5.49 6.37
N TYR A 101 -0.12 6.63 5.70
CA TYR A 101 1.14 6.94 5.01
C TYR A 101 2.25 7.30 6.00
N VAL A 102 1.88 8.03 7.04
CA VAL A 102 2.77 8.37 8.15
C VAL A 102 3.20 7.10 8.87
N TYR A 103 2.26 6.20 9.13
CA TYR A 103 2.53 4.92 9.77
C TYR A 103 3.49 4.07 8.94
N ALA A 104 3.21 3.90 7.64
CA ALA A 104 4.07 3.11 6.75
C ALA A 104 5.51 3.66 6.70
N TYR A 105 5.68 4.99 6.59
CA TYR A 105 7.01 5.60 6.55
C TYR A 105 7.73 5.53 7.91
N GLY A 106 7.05 5.82 9.02
CA GLY A 106 7.63 5.70 10.35
C GLY A 106 8.03 4.25 10.67
N ARG A 107 7.16 3.28 10.36
CA ARG A 107 7.39 1.86 10.67
C ARG A 107 8.61 1.31 9.93
N VAL A 108 8.80 1.69 8.67
CA VAL A 108 9.99 1.25 7.91
C VAL A 108 11.28 1.93 8.42
N LEU A 109 11.20 3.16 8.94
CA LEU A 109 12.35 3.81 9.59
C LEU A 109 12.75 3.07 10.87
N GLU A 110 11.78 2.62 11.68
CA GLU A 110 12.05 1.80 12.86
C GLU A 110 12.73 0.47 12.51
N ILE A 111 12.28 -0.22 11.45
CA ILE A 111 12.92 -1.46 10.96
C ILE A 111 14.40 -1.21 10.63
N LYS A 112 14.75 0.00 10.19
CA LYS A 112 16.13 0.41 9.92
C LYS A 112 16.90 0.90 11.16
N GLY A 113 16.30 0.87 12.35
CA GLY A 113 16.90 1.41 13.58
C GLY A 113 16.87 2.94 13.68
N ASN A 114 16.19 3.64 12.77
CA ASN A 114 16.13 5.11 12.72
C ASN A 114 15.03 5.67 13.63
N TYR A 115 15.04 5.31 14.92
CA TYR A 115 13.96 5.61 15.88
C TYR A 115 13.68 7.12 16.05
N LYS A 116 14.75 7.94 16.13
CA LYS A 116 14.61 9.41 16.26
C LYS A 116 13.87 10.02 15.07
N GLU A 117 14.15 9.54 13.87
CA GLU A 117 13.47 10.02 12.67
C GLU A 117 12.04 9.48 12.58
N ALA A 118 11.82 8.20 12.92
CA ALA A 118 10.49 7.61 12.99
C ALA A 118 9.57 8.41 13.94
N LEU A 119 10.06 8.79 15.13
CA LEU A 119 9.30 9.61 16.09
C LEU A 119 8.90 10.97 15.49
N LYS A 120 9.82 11.65 14.79
CA LYS A 120 9.50 12.91 14.10
C LYS A 120 8.39 12.71 13.07
N ILE A 121 8.49 11.65 12.25
CA ILE A 121 7.49 11.34 11.22
C ILE A 121 6.12 11.06 11.84
N TYR A 122 6.06 10.25 12.90
CA TYR A 122 4.80 9.94 13.59
C TYR A 122 4.10 11.18 14.15
N LYS A 123 4.87 12.12 14.71
CA LYS A 123 4.32 13.41 15.21
C LYS A 123 3.71 14.28 14.11
N MET A 124 3.97 13.99 12.83
CA MET A 124 3.36 14.70 11.70
C MET A 124 2.01 14.12 11.25
N ALA A 125 1.50 13.08 11.92
CA ALA A 125 0.20 12.48 11.62
C ALA A 125 -0.96 13.44 11.88
N LYS A 126 -1.82 13.64 10.88
CA LYS A 126 -3.07 14.39 11.06
C LYS A 126 -4.01 13.60 11.98
N LYS A 127 -4.44 14.22 13.08
CA LYS A 127 -5.42 13.65 14.01
C LYS A 127 -6.71 13.28 13.30
N ASN A 128 -7.15 12.04 13.50
CA ASN A 128 -8.46 11.54 13.07
C ASN A 128 -8.85 10.31 13.90
N ASN A 129 -9.99 9.69 13.59
CA ASN A 129 -10.48 8.47 14.24
C ASN A 129 -10.05 7.18 13.54
N ASP A 130 -9.05 7.25 12.66
CA ASP A 130 -8.54 6.10 11.90
C ASP A 130 -7.67 5.20 12.80
N GLU A 131 -7.71 3.88 12.57
CA GLU A 131 -6.95 2.91 13.34
C GLU A 131 -5.43 3.19 13.32
N PHE A 132 -4.90 3.64 12.18
CA PHE A 132 -3.48 4.00 12.08
C PHE A 132 -3.13 5.18 12.97
N TYR A 133 -4.05 6.13 13.22
CA TYR A 133 -3.76 7.23 14.13
C TYR A 133 -3.60 6.74 15.57
N LYS A 134 -4.45 5.80 16.01
CA LYS A 134 -4.33 5.17 17.33
C LYS A 134 -3.00 4.42 17.46
N LEU A 135 -2.67 3.59 16.47
CA LEU A 135 -1.39 2.88 16.41
C LEU A 135 -0.18 3.83 16.46
N ILE A 136 -0.26 4.96 15.75
CA ILE A 136 0.77 6.01 15.79
C ILE A 136 0.93 6.59 17.21
N GLN A 137 -0.16 6.85 17.94
CA GLN A 137 -0.06 7.36 19.31
C GLN A 137 0.64 6.36 20.24
N GLU A 138 0.36 5.07 20.08
CA GLU A 138 1.04 4.01 20.84
C GLU A 138 2.53 3.96 20.52
N ARG A 139 2.90 4.06 19.23
CA ARG A 139 4.31 4.12 18.81
C ARG A 139 5.02 5.36 19.36
N ILE A 140 4.39 6.53 19.35
CA ILE A 140 4.97 7.75 19.92
C ILE A 140 5.30 7.55 21.39
N LYS A 141 4.34 7.06 22.20
CA LYS A 141 4.57 6.81 23.63
C LYS A 141 5.71 5.83 23.88
N PHE A 142 5.76 4.75 23.11
CA PHE A 142 6.85 3.78 23.21
C PHE A 142 8.21 4.41 22.90
N LEU A 143 8.33 5.15 21.80
CA LEU A 143 9.58 5.77 21.37
C LEU A 143 10.04 6.93 22.27
N GLU A 144 9.13 7.60 22.98
CA GLU A 144 9.47 8.62 23.97
C GLU A 144 9.95 8.04 25.31
N GLY A 145 9.66 6.76 25.56
CA GLY A 145 10.14 6.03 26.74
C GLY A 145 11.45 5.26 26.55
N LEU A 146 12.00 5.25 25.32
CA LEU A 146 13.33 4.69 25.00
C LEU A 146 14.44 5.71 25.24
#